data_AF-A0A379B1Z5-F1
#
_entry.id   AF-A0A379B1Z5-F1
#
_cell.length_a   1.000
_cell.length_b   1.000
_cell.length_c   1.000
_cell.angle_alpha   90.00
_cell.angle_beta   90.00
_cell.angle_gamma   90.00
#
_symmetry.space_group_name_H-M   'P 1'
#
loop_
_entity.id
_entity.type
_entity.pdbx_description
1 polymer ?
#
loop_
_entity_poly.entity_id
_entity_poly.type
_entity_poly.pdbx_seq_one_letter_code
_entity_poly.pdbx_strand_id
1 'polypeptide(L)'
;MFTAVDLFGFGADDIPHPDRLPKLHRLWMSSLPEEAAKAVKKLYKKRKEDGLDPWIEKARKPEWLAQNFDNPFRDWDGAEHIPKSHAKKAAELYRKTRAGVVKLLGNPPENTGEGLAEAVKAYTGGFNKMDKKHFIDTVEREDIAEALETILDLIPDGSCADKEKLFEIFDKNRNF
;
A
#
# COMPACT_ATOMS: atom_id res chain seq x y z
N MET A 1 -1.71 -21.29 23.93
CA MET A 1 -2.46 -20.54 22.89
C MET A 1 -1.59 -19.41 22.40
N PHE A 2 -1.54 -19.18 21.09
CA PHE A 2 -0.89 -18.03 20.45
C PHE A 2 -1.94 -17.32 19.59
N THR A 3 -2.08 -16.00 19.78
CA THR A 3 -2.97 -15.17 18.97
C THR A 3 -2.26 -13.88 18.58
N ALA A 4 -2.32 -13.52 17.30
CA ALA A 4 -1.77 -12.27 16.80
C ALA A 4 -2.59 -11.72 15.62
N VAL A 5 -2.67 -10.40 15.49
CA VAL A 5 -3.44 -9.69 14.45
C VAL A 5 -2.58 -8.61 13.83
N ASP A 6 -2.95 -8.17 12.62
CA ASP A 6 -2.29 -7.08 11.89
C ASP A 6 -0.79 -7.30 11.67
N LEU A 7 -0.44 -8.55 11.32
CA LEU A 7 0.92 -9.04 11.11
C LEU A 7 1.52 -8.67 9.75
N PHE A 8 1.33 -7.43 9.29
CA PHE A 8 1.68 -7.02 7.93
C PHE A 8 3.19 -7.08 7.61
N GLY A 9 4.06 -6.96 8.61
CA GLY A 9 5.53 -7.05 8.46
C GLY A 9 6.12 -8.45 8.71
N PHE A 10 5.29 -9.47 8.98
CA PHE A 10 5.80 -10.83 9.21
C PHE A 10 6.14 -11.51 7.88
N GLY A 11 7.40 -11.88 7.73
CA GLY A 11 7.89 -12.77 6.69
C GLY A 11 7.69 -14.25 7.03
N ALA A 12 8.06 -15.11 6.08
CA ALA A 12 8.06 -16.56 6.30
C ALA A 12 9.06 -16.98 7.39
N ASP A 13 10.18 -16.26 7.51
CA ASP A 13 11.25 -16.55 8.47
C ASP A 13 10.91 -16.10 9.91
N ASP A 14 9.95 -15.18 10.06
CA ASP A 14 9.45 -14.73 11.36
C ASP A 14 8.46 -15.73 11.99
N ILE A 15 8.04 -16.74 11.23
CA ILE A 15 7.09 -17.74 11.72
C ILE A 15 7.79 -18.69 12.69
N PRO A 16 7.34 -18.78 13.95
CA PRO A 16 7.99 -19.66 14.92
C PRO A 16 7.86 -21.12 14.49
N HIS A 17 8.95 -21.89 14.58
CA HIS A 17 8.93 -23.32 14.25
C HIS A 17 8.11 -24.12 15.27
N PRO A 18 7.29 -25.10 14.84
CA PRO A 18 6.47 -25.92 15.72
C PRO A 18 7.24 -26.60 16.86
N ASP A 19 8.49 -27.01 16.61
CA ASP A 19 9.35 -27.68 17.60
C ASP A 19 9.73 -26.77 18.77
N ARG A 20 9.74 -25.45 18.53
CA ARG A 20 9.94 -24.44 19.59
C ARG A 20 8.69 -24.23 20.43
N LEU A 21 7.54 -24.72 19.96
CA LEU A 21 6.22 -24.56 20.56
C LEU A 21 5.52 -25.93 20.72
N PRO A 22 6.12 -26.90 21.43
CA PRO A 22 5.60 -28.27 21.50
C PRO A 22 4.24 -28.36 22.22
N LYS A 23 3.94 -27.42 23.12
CA LYS A 23 2.69 -27.36 23.90
C LYS A 23 1.59 -26.49 23.26
N LEU A 24 1.83 -26.00 22.03
CA LEU A 24 0.87 -25.17 21.32
C LEU A 24 -0.31 -26.00 20.82
N HIS A 25 -1.49 -25.67 21.32
CA HIS A 25 -2.78 -26.29 20.95
C HIS A 25 -3.71 -25.34 20.19
N ARG A 26 -3.40 -24.03 20.14
CA ARG A 26 -4.15 -23.02 19.37
C ARG A 26 -3.20 -22.01 18.74
N LEU A 27 -3.29 -21.82 17.44
CA LEU A 27 -2.50 -20.88 16.65
C LEU A 27 -3.40 -19.99 15.80
N TRP A 28 -3.71 -18.80 16.28
CA TRP A 28 -4.63 -17.88 15.62
C TRP A 28 -3.88 -16.65 15.11
N MET A 29 -3.93 -16.40 13.81
CA MET A 29 -3.19 -15.31 13.19
C MET A 29 -4.07 -14.64 12.11
N SER A 30 -4.05 -13.32 12.04
CA SER A 30 -4.81 -12.56 11.04
C SER A 30 -3.96 -11.50 10.35
N SER A 31 -4.33 -11.12 9.13
CA SER A 31 -3.71 -10.02 8.38
C SER A 31 -2.21 -10.23 8.03
N LEU A 32 -1.77 -11.47 7.88
CA LEU A 32 -0.43 -11.83 7.38
C LEU A 32 -0.25 -11.47 5.89
N PRO A 33 0.97 -11.12 5.43
CA PRO A 33 1.33 -11.24 4.02
C PRO A 33 0.99 -12.62 3.46
N GLU A 34 0.56 -12.69 2.22
CA GLU A 34 0.07 -13.93 1.61
C GLU A 34 1.11 -15.06 1.69
N GLU A 35 2.38 -14.75 1.42
CA GLU A 35 3.47 -15.72 1.51
C GLU A 35 3.71 -16.21 2.94
N ALA A 36 3.67 -15.33 3.93
CA ALA A 36 3.77 -15.72 5.34
C ALA A 36 2.57 -16.58 5.76
N ALA A 37 1.36 -16.25 5.34
CA ALA A 37 0.17 -17.07 5.60
C ALA A 37 0.29 -18.48 4.99
N LYS A 38 0.83 -18.60 3.77
CA LYS A 38 1.14 -19.89 3.14
C LYS A 38 2.21 -20.66 3.93
N ALA A 39 3.27 -19.98 4.36
CA ALA A 39 4.34 -20.56 5.16
C ALA A 39 3.82 -21.13 6.48
N VAL A 40 3.03 -20.37 7.25
CA VAL A 40 2.40 -20.85 8.49
C VAL A 40 1.55 -22.09 8.24
N LYS A 41 0.66 -22.04 7.23
CA LYS A 41 -0.23 -23.16 6.91
C LYS A 41 0.55 -24.42 6.54
N LYS A 42 1.66 -24.30 5.81
CA LYS A 42 2.54 -25.41 5.45
C LYS A 42 3.27 -25.96 6.67
N LEU A 43 3.86 -25.07 7.47
CA LEU A 43 4.71 -25.43 8.60
C LEU A 43 3.96 -26.14 9.72
N TYR A 44 2.74 -25.69 10.02
CA TYR A 44 1.89 -26.24 11.08
C TYR A 44 0.92 -27.34 10.59
N LYS A 45 1.03 -27.77 9.32
CA LYS A 45 0.09 -28.74 8.72
C LYS A 45 -0.02 -30.04 9.52
N LYS A 46 1.12 -30.64 9.88
CA LYS A 46 1.16 -31.92 10.63
C LYS A 46 0.63 -31.79 12.06
N ARG A 47 0.84 -30.64 12.69
CA ARG A 47 0.39 -30.38 14.07
C ARG A 47 -1.13 -30.37 14.22
N LYS A 48 -1.88 -30.20 13.12
CA LYS A 48 -3.34 -30.36 13.14
C LYS A 48 -3.76 -31.77 13.55
N GLU A 49 -2.99 -32.78 13.13
CA GLU A 49 -3.23 -34.19 13.49
C GLU A 49 -2.99 -34.42 14.99
N ASP A 50 -2.09 -33.64 15.60
CA ASP A 50 -1.80 -33.64 17.04
C ASP A 50 -2.78 -32.78 17.87
N GLY A 51 -3.88 -32.33 17.28
CA GLY A 51 -4.92 -31.55 17.97
C GLY A 51 -4.67 -30.03 18.02
N LEU A 52 -3.74 -29.49 17.23
CA LEU A 52 -3.62 -28.04 17.05
C LEU A 52 -4.87 -27.49 16.33
N ASP A 53 -5.39 -26.38 16.84
CA ASP A 53 -6.39 -25.54 16.18
C ASP A 53 -5.74 -24.31 15.51
N PRO A 54 -5.39 -24.37 14.20
CA PRO A 54 -4.88 -23.22 13.47
C PRO A 54 -5.99 -22.45 12.77
N TRP A 55 -6.03 -21.15 13.03
CA TRP A 55 -6.93 -20.19 12.41
C TRP A 55 -6.12 -19.08 11.75
N ILE A 56 -5.94 -19.17 10.43
CA ILE A 56 -5.11 -18.24 9.66
C ILE A 56 -5.99 -17.52 8.65
N GLU A 57 -6.38 -16.29 8.99
CA GLU A 57 -7.39 -15.51 8.29
C GLU A 57 -6.85 -14.22 7.67
N LYS A 58 -7.58 -13.70 6.67
CA LYS A 58 -7.30 -12.40 6.02
C LYS A 58 -5.87 -12.25 5.50
N ALA A 59 -5.34 -13.29 4.83
CA ALA A 59 -4.07 -13.19 4.12
C ALA A 59 -4.10 -12.00 3.13
N ARG A 60 -3.06 -11.17 3.16
CA ARG A 60 -2.98 -9.93 2.39
C ARG A 60 -2.06 -10.10 1.19
N LYS A 61 -2.62 -9.86 0.00
CA LYS A 61 -1.86 -9.85 -1.25
C LYS A 61 -0.88 -8.67 -1.26
N PRO A 62 0.25 -8.78 -1.98
CA PRO A 62 1.20 -7.67 -2.13
C PRO A 62 0.55 -6.37 -2.62
N GLU A 63 -0.39 -6.46 -3.56
CA GLU A 63 -1.13 -5.28 -4.03
C GLU A 63 -1.96 -4.62 -2.92
N TRP A 64 -2.60 -5.41 -2.06
CA TRP A 64 -3.37 -4.87 -0.94
C TRP A 64 -2.44 -4.19 0.08
N LEU A 65 -1.26 -4.77 0.35
CA LEU A 65 -0.26 -4.19 1.23
C LEU A 65 0.21 -2.84 0.68
N ALA A 66 0.61 -2.80 -0.59
CA ALA A 66 1.05 -1.57 -1.26
C ALA A 66 -0.02 -0.46 -1.27
N GLN A 67 -1.30 -0.83 -1.30
CA GLN A 67 -2.41 0.13 -1.30
C GLN A 67 -2.82 0.60 0.10
N ASN A 68 -2.58 -0.18 1.15
CA ASN A 68 -3.20 0.04 2.47
C ASN A 68 -2.21 0.09 3.63
N PHE A 69 -1.26 -0.84 3.66
CA PHE A 69 -0.23 -0.87 4.69
C PHE A 69 0.90 0.08 4.32
N ASP A 70 1.43 -0.04 3.10
CA ASP A 70 2.54 0.79 2.59
C ASP A 70 2.06 2.12 1.99
N ASN A 71 0.83 2.54 2.30
CA ASN A 71 0.30 3.80 1.79
C ASN A 71 0.97 4.96 2.55
N PRO A 72 1.68 5.88 1.86
CA PRO A 72 2.41 6.97 2.54
C PRO A 72 1.52 7.86 3.40
N PHE A 73 0.25 8.03 3.02
CA PHE A 73 -0.71 8.85 3.76
C PHE A 73 -1.38 8.12 4.94
N ARG A 74 -0.89 6.94 5.32
CA ARG A 74 -1.40 6.19 6.47
C ARG A 74 -1.21 7.00 7.76
N ASP A 75 -0.07 7.66 7.91
CA ASP A 75 0.30 8.38 9.14
C ASP A 75 -0.40 9.74 9.26
N TRP A 76 -1.03 10.21 8.17
CA TRP A 76 -1.90 11.38 8.22
C TRP A 76 -3.19 11.11 9.02
N ASP A 77 -3.66 9.87 9.14
CA ASP A 77 -4.84 9.53 9.96
C ASP A 77 -4.45 9.49 11.44
N GLY A 78 -4.50 10.66 12.09
CA GLY A 78 -4.11 10.84 13.48
C GLY A 78 -3.20 12.05 13.73
N ALA A 79 -2.68 12.66 12.65
CA ALA A 79 -1.93 13.91 12.74
C ALA A 79 -2.84 15.06 13.23
N GLU A 80 -2.32 15.88 14.13
CA GLU A 80 -3.10 16.91 14.85
C GLU A 80 -3.67 17.99 13.92
N HIS A 81 -2.89 18.40 12.91
CA HIS A 81 -3.26 19.46 11.97
C HIS A 81 -3.95 18.97 10.69
N ILE A 82 -4.03 17.65 10.49
CA ILE A 82 -4.68 17.06 9.31
C ILE A 82 -6.06 16.52 9.69
N PRO A 83 -7.15 17.09 9.15
CA PRO A 83 -8.49 16.55 9.40
C PRO A 83 -8.59 15.09 8.95
N LYS A 84 -9.18 14.24 9.78
CA LYS A 84 -9.42 12.82 9.48
C LYS A 84 -10.07 12.56 8.11
N SER A 85 -10.94 13.47 7.67
CA SER A 85 -11.58 13.39 6.36
C SER A 85 -10.60 13.65 5.20
N HIS A 86 -9.58 14.49 5.40
CA HIS A 86 -8.53 14.74 4.41
C HIS A 86 -7.50 13.62 4.39
N ALA A 87 -7.06 13.11 5.54
CA ALA A 87 -6.20 11.93 5.61
C ALA A 87 -6.80 10.73 4.84
N LYS A 88 -8.08 10.44 5.08
CA LYS A 88 -8.80 9.38 4.34
C LYS A 88 -8.84 9.62 2.83
N LYS A 89 -9.08 10.86 2.40
CA LYS A 89 -9.13 11.23 0.98
C LYS A 89 -7.75 11.15 0.33
N ALA A 90 -6.68 11.56 1.01
CA ALA A 90 -5.30 11.43 0.53
C ALA A 90 -4.94 9.96 0.32
N ALA A 91 -5.22 9.10 1.30
CA ALA A 91 -5.01 7.66 1.19
C ALA A 91 -5.83 7.03 0.05
N GLU A 92 -7.10 7.44 -0.13
CA GLU A 92 -7.94 6.97 -1.25
C GLU A 92 -7.41 7.45 -2.61
N LEU A 93 -6.98 8.70 -2.71
CA LEU A 93 -6.44 9.28 -3.93
C LEU A 93 -5.16 8.56 -4.36
N TYR A 94 -4.25 8.27 -3.42
CA TYR A 94 -3.08 7.43 -3.66
C TYR A 94 -3.46 6.06 -4.21
N ARG A 95 -4.39 5.34 -3.54
CA ARG A 95 -4.85 4.02 -3.99
C ARG A 95 -5.39 4.07 -5.41
N LYS A 96 -6.23 5.06 -5.71
CA LYS A 96 -6.86 5.23 -7.02
C LYS A 96 -5.83 5.52 -8.11
N THR A 97 -4.90 6.44 -7.86
CA THR A 97 -3.86 6.80 -8.82
C THR A 97 -2.93 5.61 -9.06
N ARG A 98 -2.45 4.95 -8.01
CA ARG A 98 -1.61 3.75 -8.12
C ARG A 98 -2.31 2.63 -8.91
N ALA A 99 -3.56 2.32 -8.58
CA ALA A 99 -4.32 1.30 -9.31
C ALA A 99 -4.54 1.66 -10.79
N GLY A 100 -4.78 2.94 -11.09
CA GLY A 100 -4.87 3.45 -12.46
C GLY A 100 -3.57 3.27 -13.25
N VAL A 101 -2.43 3.64 -12.65
CA VAL A 101 -1.10 3.47 -13.26
C VAL A 101 -0.78 2.00 -13.49
N VAL A 102 -0.96 1.13 -12.48
CA VAL A 102 -0.75 -0.32 -12.64
C VAL A 102 -1.61 -0.90 -13.76
N LYS A 103 -2.88 -0.48 -13.85
CA LYS A 103 -3.79 -0.94 -14.91
C LYS A 103 -3.31 -0.51 -16.30
N LEU A 104 -2.85 0.74 -16.45
CA LEU A 104 -2.30 1.25 -17.70
C LEU A 104 -1.05 0.48 -18.12
N LEU A 105 -0.14 0.21 -17.19
CA LEU A 105 1.10 -0.51 -17.46
C LEU A 105 0.88 -2.00 -17.76
N GLY A 106 -0.13 -2.63 -17.15
CA GLY A 106 -0.45 -4.04 -17.37
C GLY A 106 -1.09 -4.34 -18.73
N ASN A 107 -1.72 -3.35 -19.38
CA ASN A 107 -2.25 -3.47 -20.73
C ASN A 107 -2.14 -2.12 -21.45
N PRO A 108 -0.94 -1.75 -21.93
CA PRO A 108 -0.66 -0.40 -22.41
C PRO A 108 -1.38 -0.13 -23.75
N PRO A 109 -2.36 0.80 -23.81
CA PRO A 109 -2.89 1.28 -25.08
C PRO A 109 -1.88 2.18 -25.81
N GLU A 110 -2.13 2.50 -27.08
CA GLU A 110 -1.29 3.44 -27.86
C GLU A 110 -1.12 4.81 -27.16
N ASN A 111 -2.12 5.26 -26.40
CA ASN A 111 -2.13 6.52 -25.67
C ASN A 111 -1.75 6.38 -24.18
N THR A 112 -0.95 5.36 -23.81
CA THR A 112 -0.52 5.13 -22.41
C THR A 112 0.08 6.39 -21.77
N GLY A 113 0.93 7.13 -22.50
CA GLY A 113 1.53 8.37 -22.00
C GLY A 113 0.50 9.45 -21.61
N GLU A 114 -0.55 9.63 -22.42
CA GLU A 114 -1.64 10.55 -22.09
C GLU A 114 -2.44 10.07 -20.88
N GLY A 115 -2.71 8.77 -20.78
CA GLY A 115 -3.38 8.18 -19.62
C GLY A 115 -2.61 8.39 -18.32
N LEU A 116 -1.29 8.28 -18.36
CA LEU A 116 -0.41 8.56 -17.22
C LEU A 116 -0.40 10.06 -16.87
N ALA A 117 -0.33 10.94 -17.86
CA ALA A 117 -0.42 12.38 -17.64
C ALA A 117 -1.75 12.79 -16.99
N GLU A 118 -2.88 12.21 -17.43
CA GLU A 118 -4.19 12.44 -16.82
C GLU A 118 -4.29 11.88 -15.40
N ALA A 119 -3.65 10.73 -15.12
CA ALA A 119 -3.57 10.20 -13.76
C ALA A 119 -2.81 11.15 -12.82
N VAL A 120 -1.69 11.73 -13.28
CA VAL A 120 -0.93 12.74 -12.52
C VAL A 120 -1.77 14.00 -12.29
N LYS A 121 -2.41 14.55 -13.33
CA LYS A 121 -3.28 15.74 -13.18
C LYS A 121 -4.43 15.48 -12.20
N ALA A 122 -5.05 14.30 -12.26
CA ALA A 122 -6.13 13.94 -11.35
C ALA A 122 -5.63 13.81 -9.89
N TYR A 123 -4.43 13.28 -9.70
CA TYR A 123 -3.76 13.22 -8.40
C TYR A 123 -3.48 14.63 -7.86
N THR A 124 -2.77 15.47 -8.60
CA THR A 124 -2.47 16.86 -8.21
C THR A 124 -3.75 17.66 -7.93
N GLY A 125 -4.72 17.58 -8.85
CA GLY A 125 -6.00 18.27 -8.72
C GLY A 125 -6.84 17.81 -7.52
N GLY A 126 -6.63 16.57 -7.05
CA GLY A 126 -7.24 16.06 -5.82
C GLY A 126 -6.72 16.80 -4.59
N PHE A 127 -5.40 16.96 -4.47
CA PHE A 127 -4.78 17.72 -3.38
C PHE A 127 -5.09 19.22 -3.45
N ASN A 128 -5.02 19.84 -4.64
CA ASN A 128 -5.43 21.23 -4.85
C ASN A 128 -6.86 21.51 -4.33
N LYS A 129 -7.78 20.56 -4.55
CA LYS A 129 -9.17 20.67 -4.06
C LYS A 129 -9.29 20.48 -2.56
N MET A 130 -8.42 19.68 -1.95
CA MET A 130 -8.42 19.46 -0.51
C MET A 130 -7.84 20.67 0.24
N ASP A 131 -6.83 21.32 -0.32
CA ASP A 131 -6.12 22.43 0.35
C ASP A 131 -6.86 23.77 0.35
N LYS A 132 -8.17 23.79 0.11
CA LYS A 132 -8.97 25.03 0.19
C LYS A 132 -8.93 25.72 1.56
N LYS A 133 -8.45 25.02 2.59
CA LYS A 133 -8.28 25.54 3.95
C LYS A 133 -6.81 25.61 4.38
N HIS A 134 -5.86 25.46 3.45
CA HIS A 134 -4.42 25.56 3.69
C HIS A 134 -3.93 24.67 4.84
N PHE A 135 -4.15 23.35 4.71
CA PHE A 135 -3.63 22.36 5.65
C PHE A 135 -2.37 21.66 5.14
N ILE A 136 -2.06 21.82 3.85
CA ILE A 136 -0.87 21.26 3.21
C ILE A 136 0.28 22.26 3.38
N ASP A 137 1.17 21.99 4.33
CA ASP A 137 2.39 22.76 4.54
C ASP A 137 3.57 22.06 3.85
N THR A 138 4.79 22.44 4.22
CA THR A 138 6.05 21.99 3.61
C THR A 138 6.20 20.47 3.71
N VAL A 139 5.91 19.87 4.87
CA VAL A 139 6.01 18.42 5.08
C VAL A 139 4.99 17.69 4.20
N GLU A 140 3.73 18.12 4.20
CA GLU A 140 2.70 17.45 3.41
C GLU A 140 2.96 17.59 1.90
N ARG A 141 3.56 18.71 1.46
CA ARG A 141 3.97 18.89 0.05
C ARG A 141 5.04 17.89 -0.36
N GLU A 142 6.01 17.64 0.51
CA GLU A 142 7.06 16.63 0.31
C GLU A 142 6.44 15.22 0.29
N ASP A 143 5.61 14.88 1.29
CA ASP A 143 4.88 13.60 1.34
C ASP A 143 4.09 13.33 0.06
N ILE A 144 3.40 14.35 -0.48
CA ILE A 144 2.63 14.23 -1.72
C ILE A 144 3.54 13.98 -2.93
N ALA A 145 4.67 14.67 -3.01
CA ALA A 145 5.61 14.51 -4.11
C ALA A 145 6.28 13.12 -4.07
N GLU A 146 6.76 12.69 -2.91
CA GLU A 146 7.38 11.37 -2.70
C GLU A 146 6.38 10.22 -2.94
N ALA A 147 5.13 10.40 -2.51
CA ALA A 147 4.08 9.42 -2.78
C ALA A 147 3.79 9.30 -4.29
N LEU A 148 3.84 10.40 -5.04
CA LEU A 148 3.74 10.34 -6.49
C LEU A 148 4.96 9.67 -7.11
N GLU A 149 6.17 9.95 -6.62
CA GLU A 149 7.41 9.31 -7.08
C GLU A 149 7.31 7.79 -6.98
N THR A 150 6.89 7.31 -5.82
CA THR A 150 6.66 5.88 -5.55
C THR A 150 5.67 5.25 -6.54
N ILE A 151 4.67 6.00 -7.01
CA ILE A 151 3.74 5.52 -8.04
C ILE A 151 4.41 5.50 -9.42
N LEU A 152 5.16 6.54 -9.76
CA LEU A 152 5.83 6.66 -11.06
C LEU A 152 7.00 5.67 -11.20
N ASP A 153 7.61 5.23 -10.10
CA ASP A 153 8.61 4.16 -10.09
C ASP A 153 8.08 2.79 -10.51
N LEU A 154 6.76 2.62 -10.56
CA LEU A 154 6.15 1.44 -11.18
C LEU A 154 6.34 1.41 -12.70
N ILE A 155 6.61 2.56 -13.32
CA ILE A 155 6.85 2.68 -14.77
C ILE A 155 8.26 2.11 -15.06
N PRO A 156 8.38 1.08 -15.91
CA PRO A 156 9.68 0.52 -16.29
C PRO A 156 10.56 1.54 -17.02
N ASP A 157 11.87 1.47 -16.79
CA ASP A 157 12.84 2.30 -17.49
C ASP A 157 12.84 2.00 -19.00
N GLY A 158 12.97 3.04 -19.83
CA GLY A 158 12.92 2.91 -21.29
C GLY A 158 11.52 2.62 -21.87
N SER A 159 10.47 2.78 -21.07
CA SER A 159 9.07 2.62 -21.52
C SER A 159 8.55 3.86 -22.30
N CYS A 160 7.26 3.83 -22.66
CA CYS A 160 6.59 4.88 -23.43
C CYS A 160 6.38 6.22 -22.70
N ALA A 161 6.72 6.29 -21.40
CA ALA A 161 6.46 7.46 -20.57
C ALA A 161 7.73 8.00 -19.92
N ASP A 162 7.89 9.31 -20.02
CA ASP A 162 9.00 10.05 -19.44
C ASP A 162 8.61 10.50 -18.02
N LYS A 163 9.24 9.88 -17.00
CA LYS A 163 8.98 10.16 -15.58
C LYS A 163 9.21 11.63 -15.24
N GLU A 164 10.25 12.25 -15.81
CA GLU A 164 10.56 13.67 -15.56
C GLU A 164 9.44 14.56 -16.11
N LYS A 165 8.95 14.30 -17.33
CA LYS A 165 7.81 15.03 -17.88
C LYS A 165 6.53 14.87 -17.06
N LEU A 166 6.28 13.68 -16.51
CA LEU A 166 5.14 13.44 -15.62
C LEU A 166 5.28 14.25 -14.32
N PHE A 167 6.47 14.33 -13.75
CA PHE A 167 6.73 15.18 -12.59
C PHE A 167 6.62 16.67 -12.91
N GLU A 168 7.08 17.13 -14.08
CA GLU A 168 6.84 18.51 -14.51
C GLU A 168 5.35 18.85 -14.61
N ILE A 169 4.52 17.89 -15.06
CA ILE A 169 3.06 18.06 -15.08
C ILE A 169 2.54 18.24 -13.65
N PHE A 170 3.00 17.42 -12.70
CA PHE A 170 2.65 17.58 -11.30
C PHE A 170 3.04 18.98 -10.78
N ASP A 171 4.28 19.41 -10.99
CA ASP A 171 4.80 20.69 -10.52
C ASP A 171 4.09 21.89 -11.13
N LYS A 172 3.76 21.84 -12.42
CA LYS A 172 3.04 22.93 -13.12
C LYS A 172 1.58 23.04 -12.66
N ASN A 173 0.99 21.94 -12.17
CA ASN A 173 -0.42 21.91 -11.80
C ASN A 173 -0.66 22.01 -10.28
N ARG A 174 0.36 21.86 -9.42
CA ARG A 174 0.19 21.99 -7.97
C ARG A 174 -0.01 23.46 -7.59
N ASN A 175 -1.01 23.73 -6.76
CA ASN A 175 -1.28 25.06 -6.23
C ASN A 175 -1.67 25.06 -4.73
N PHE A 176 -1.47 23.91 -4.08
CA PHE A 176 -1.44 23.78 -2.63
C PHE A 176 -0.07 24.13 -2.06
#